data_AF-A0A1A8EBB9-F1
#
_entry.id   AF-A0A1A8EBB9-F1
#
_cell.length_a   1.000
_cell.length_b   1.000
_cell.length_c   1.000
_cell.angle_alpha   90.00
_cell.angle_beta   90.00
_cell.angle_gamma   90.00
#
_symmetry.space_group_name_H-M   'P 1'
#
loop_
_entity.id
_entity.type
_entity.pdbx_description
1 polymer ?
#
loop_
_entity_poly.entity_id
_entity_poly.type
_entity_poly.pdbx_seq_one_letter_code
_entity_poly.pdbx_strand_id
1 'polypeptide(L)'
;VFGLGPFSETLTYVTESDDPFLIERPPGGEPIWIPFTFKYNPIHSSCKGSQYVKRTWYRKFVGVVLCNSLRYKIFMGDGLREPFYSIGDSLGQGEDHCQFVDSYRDGRTGPVDFSNNLPSAQGYYRAYRQEPVTFG
;
A
#
# COMPACT_ATOMS: atom_id res chain seq x y z
N VAL A 1 -15.30 1.20 33.68
CA VAL A 1 -16.25 1.25 32.54
C VAL A 1 -15.58 2.08 31.45
N PHE A 2 -15.16 1.47 30.35
CA PHE A 2 -14.59 2.22 29.22
C PHE A 2 -15.74 2.86 28.44
N GLY A 3 -15.70 4.19 28.27
CA GLY A 3 -16.74 4.96 27.58
C GLY A 3 -16.77 4.64 26.08
N LEU A 4 -17.97 4.61 25.51
CA LEU A 4 -18.17 4.51 24.06
C LEU A 4 -17.83 5.85 23.41
N GLY A 5 -17.00 5.82 22.36
CA GLY A 5 -16.72 6.98 21.53
C GLY A 5 -17.96 7.43 20.74
N PRO A 6 -17.97 8.69 20.24
CA PRO A 6 -19.10 9.21 19.47
C PRO A 6 -19.32 8.41 18.18
N PHE A 7 -20.58 8.30 17.75
CA PHE A 7 -20.94 7.68 16.47
C PHE A 7 -20.40 8.53 15.31
N SER A 8 -19.69 7.90 14.38
CA SER A 8 -19.28 8.53 13.12
C SER A 8 -20.26 8.19 12.01
N GLU A 9 -20.45 9.11 11.05
CA GLU A 9 -21.23 8.84 9.84
C GLU A 9 -20.64 7.68 9.03
N THR A 10 -21.51 6.84 8.48
CA THR A 10 -21.13 5.76 7.56
C THR A 10 -20.98 6.30 6.15
N LEU A 11 -19.75 6.23 5.62
CA LEU A 11 -19.44 6.63 4.25
C LEU A 11 -19.49 5.39 3.33
N THR A 12 -20.23 5.49 2.24
CA THR A 12 -20.19 4.52 1.14
C THR A 12 -19.19 4.99 0.10
N TYR A 13 -18.29 4.11 -0.31
CA TYR A 13 -17.33 4.36 -1.37
C TYR A 13 -17.05 3.04 -2.11
N VAL A 14 -16.73 3.15 -3.39
CA VAL A 14 -16.28 2.02 -4.21
C VAL A 14 -14.78 2.17 -4.36
N THR A 15 -14.03 1.15 -3.95
CA THR A 15 -12.57 1.16 -4.10
C THR A 15 -12.17 0.67 -5.48
N GLU A 16 -10.94 0.97 -5.88
CA GLU A 16 -10.38 0.40 -7.12
C GLU A 16 -10.40 -1.13 -7.08
N SER A 17 -10.26 -1.75 -5.90
CA SER A 17 -10.33 -3.21 -5.76
C SER A 17 -11.75 -3.76 -5.66
N ASP A 18 -12.78 -2.90 -5.57
CA ASP A 18 -14.20 -3.28 -5.61
C ASP A 18 -14.81 -3.20 -7.01
N ASP A 19 -14.05 -2.75 -8.00
CA ASP A 19 -14.51 -2.70 -9.38
C ASP A 19 -14.61 -4.13 -9.97
N PRO A 20 -15.83 -4.59 -10.33
CA PRO A 20 -16.04 -5.93 -10.85
C PRO A 20 -15.36 -6.17 -12.21
N PHE A 21 -15.00 -5.10 -12.94
CA PHE A 21 -14.24 -5.21 -14.19
C PHE A 21 -12.74 -5.44 -13.94
N LEU A 22 -12.26 -5.17 -12.71
CA LEU A 22 -10.85 -5.32 -12.33
C LEU A 22 -10.58 -6.65 -11.63
N ILE A 23 -11.52 -7.11 -10.79
CA ILE A 23 -11.40 -8.37 -10.03
C ILE A 23 -12.76 -9.05 -9.97
N GLU A 24 -12.87 -10.26 -10.52
CA GLU A 24 -14.04 -11.11 -10.33
C GLU A 24 -13.98 -11.73 -8.93
N ARG A 25 -14.82 -11.22 -8.00
CA ARG A 25 -14.89 -11.75 -6.64
C ARG A 25 -15.49 -13.17 -6.68
N PRO A 26 -14.86 -14.19 -6.07
CA PRO A 26 -15.49 -15.48 -5.92
C PRO A 26 -16.82 -15.35 -5.14
N PRO A 27 -17.88 -16.09 -5.50
CA PRO A 27 -19.09 -16.16 -4.69
C PRO A 27 -18.70 -16.66 -3.28
N GLY A 28 -18.89 -15.83 -2.25
CA GLY A 28 -18.41 -16.11 -0.89
C GLY A 28 -17.26 -15.21 -0.41
N GLY A 29 -16.73 -14.34 -1.27
CA GLY A 29 -15.89 -13.21 -0.87
C GLY A 29 -14.49 -13.59 -0.38
N GLU A 30 -13.70 -14.29 -1.20
CA GLU A 30 -12.28 -14.48 -0.88
C GLU A 30 -11.55 -13.13 -0.75
N PRO A 31 -10.49 -13.05 0.08
CA PRO A 31 -9.75 -11.80 0.29
C PRO A 31 -9.07 -11.31 -1.00
N ILE A 32 -9.21 -10.02 -1.30
CA ILE A 32 -8.48 -9.32 -2.38
C ILE A 32 -6.96 -9.50 -2.22
N TRP A 33 -6.51 -9.63 -0.97
CA TRP A 33 -5.11 -9.81 -0.60
C TRP A 33 -4.76 -11.29 -0.46
N ILE A 34 -3.80 -11.73 -1.27
CA ILE A 34 -3.34 -13.12 -1.28
C ILE A 34 -2.01 -13.19 -0.51
N PRO A 35 -1.83 -14.15 0.41
CA PRO A 35 -0.53 -14.41 1.03
C PRO A 35 0.50 -14.75 -0.06
N PHE A 36 1.56 -13.97 -0.17
CA PHE A 36 2.59 -14.18 -1.19
C PHE A 36 3.92 -13.58 -0.74
N THR A 37 4.97 -14.40 -0.75
CA THR A 37 6.32 -13.95 -0.46
C THR A 37 6.95 -13.37 -1.71
N PHE A 38 7.11 -12.05 -1.74
CA PHE A 38 7.76 -11.33 -2.83
C PHE A 38 9.18 -10.89 -2.45
N LYS A 39 9.99 -10.64 -3.47
CA LYS A 39 11.35 -10.11 -3.28
C LYS A 39 11.30 -8.60 -3.15
N TYR A 40 11.97 -8.03 -2.16
CA TYR A 40 12.17 -6.60 -1.99
C TYR A 40 13.55 -6.34 -1.38
N ASN A 41 14.04 -5.09 -1.44
CA ASN A 41 15.31 -4.75 -0.81
C ASN A 41 15.15 -4.63 0.73
N PRO A 42 15.76 -5.53 1.53
CA PRO A 42 15.63 -5.53 2.98
C PRO A 42 16.28 -4.31 3.65
N ILE A 43 17.22 -3.62 2.99
CA ILE A 43 17.82 -2.39 3.52
C ILE A 43 16.75 -1.30 3.64
N HIS A 44 15.73 -1.32 2.80
CA HIS A 44 14.70 -0.28 2.77
C HIS A 44 13.56 -0.57 3.77
N SER A 45 13.59 -1.66 4.54
CA SER A 45 12.50 -1.98 5.48
C SER A 45 12.97 -2.81 6.66
N SER A 46 12.55 -2.40 7.86
CA SER A 46 12.69 -3.22 9.06
C SER A 46 11.56 -4.24 9.24
N CYS A 47 10.55 -4.24 8.37
CA CYS A 47 9.38 -5.11 8.47
C CYS A 47 9.74 -6.52 8.00
N LYS A 48 9.42 -7.53 8.82
CA LYS A 48 9.79 -8.94 8.56
C LYS A 48 8.62 -9.92 8.73
N GLY A 49 7.39 -9.40 8.86
CA GLY A 49 6.20 -10.20 9.08
C GLY A 49 5.62 -10.79 7.80
N SER A 50 4.38 -11.26 7.91
CA SER A 50 3.62 -11.83 6.81
C SER A 50 3.52 -10.87 5.63
N GLN A 51 3.50 -11.45 4.43
CA GLN A 51 3.48 -10.72 3.16
C GLN A 51 2.21 -11.02 2.39
N TYR A 52 1.62 -9.99 1.82
CA TYR A 52 0.41 -10.09 1.02
C TYR A 52 0.56 -9.27 -0.24
N VAL A 53 -0.07 -9.72 -1.32
CA VAL A 53 -0.13 -8.99 -2.59
C VAL A 53 -1.55 -8.86 -3.08
N LYS A 54 -1.82 -7.78 -3.80
CA LYS A 54 -3.02 -7.62 -4.61
C LYS A 54 -2.67 -7.04 -5.96
N ARG A 55 -3.52 -7.31 -6.95
CA ARG A 55 -3.41 -6.73 -8.28
C ARG A 55 -4.10 -5.36 -8.31
N THR A 56 -3.55 -4.43 -9.09
CA THR A 56 -4.13 -3.10 -9.32
C THR A 56 -4.57 -2.94 -10.78
N TRP A 57 -5.35 -1.88 -11.05
CA TRP A 57 -5.85 -1.57 -12.39
C TRP A 57 -4.77 -1.10 -13.36
N TYR A 58 -3.68 -0.49 -12.85
CA TYR A 58 -2.52 -0.08 -13.65
C TYR A 58 -1.66 -1.26 -14.14
N ARG A 59 -2.16 -2.50 -14.05
CA ARG A 59 -1.43 -3.74 -14.36
C ARG A 59 -0.17 -3.92 -13.50
N LYS A 60 -0.15 -3.33 -12.32
CA LYS A 60 0.91 -3.48 -11.30
C LYS A 60 0.39 -4.28 -10.11
N PHE A 61 1.29 -4.74 -9.27
CA PHE A 61 1.01 -5.40 -8.01
C PHE A 61 1.39 -4.50 -6.85
N VAL A 62 0.50 -4.39 -5.87
CA VAL A 62 0.81 -3.79 -4.56
C VAL A 62 1.13 -4.93 -3.62
N GLY A 63 2.26 -4.83 -2.93
CA GLY A 63 2.69 -5.75 -1.89
C GLY A 63 2.73 -5.05 -0.54
N VAL A 64 2.35 -5.75 0.53
CA VAL A 64 2.51 -5.28 1.90
C VAL A 64 3.33 -6.26 2.72
N VAL A 65 4.23 -5.74 3.56
CA VAL A 65 4.96 -6.51 4.57
C VAL A 65 4.57 -5.99 5.94
N LEU A 66 4.05 -6.87 6.80
CA LEU A 66 3.69 -6.49 8.17
C LEU A 66 4.93 -6.23 9.02
N CYS A 67 4.92 -5.15 9.79
CA CYS A 67 5.98 -4.80 10.74
C CYS A 67 5.55 -5.19 12.16
N ASN A 68 4.27 -4.97 12.48
CA ASN A 68 3.58 -5.40 13.70
C ASN A 68 2.05 -5.37 13.46
N SER A 69 1.22 -5.50 14.51
CA SER A 69 -0.24 -5.50 14.40
C SER A 69 -0.87 -4.18 13.92
N LEU A 70 -0.12 -3.06 13.98
CA LEU A 70 -0.62 -1.72 13.65
C LEU A 70 0.14 -1.06 12.49
N ARG A 71 1.22 -1.67 12.00
CA ARG A 71 2.11 -1.08 10.99
C ARG A 71 2.51 -2.11 9.94
N TYR A 72 2.43 -1.69 8.69
CA TYR A 72 2.92 -2.41 7.53
C TYR A 72 3.68 -1.44 6.62
N LYS A 73 4.48 -1.99 5.70
CA LYS A 73 5.11 -1.22 4.62
C LYS A 73 4.53 -1.64 3.28
N ILE A 74 4.22 -0.65 2.44
CA ILE A 74 3.69 -0.82 1.09
C ILE A 74 4.85 -0.83 0.10
N PHE A 75 4.78 -1.73 -0.88
CA PHE A 75 5.68 -1.86 -2.01
C PHE A 75 4.88 -2.00 -3.30
N MET A 76 5.54 -1.79 -4.43
CA MET A 76 4.94 -1.96 -5.75
C MET A 76 5.87 -2.73 -6.69
N GLY A 77 5.30 -3.58 -7.54
CA GLY A 77 6.03 -4.34 -8.55
C GLY A 77 5.24 -4.49 -9.84
N ASP A 78 5.91 -4.68 -10.97
CA ASP A 78 5.26 -4.91 -12.26
C ASP A 78 4.73 -6.35 -12.40
N GLY A 79 5.30 -7.30 -11.65
CA GLY A 79 4.92 -8.70 -11.71
C GLY A 79 5.29 -9.45 -10.44
N LEU A 80 4.61 -10.58 -10.19
CA LEU A 80 4.85 -11.42 -9.00
C LEU A 80 6.26 -12.05 -8.97
N ARG A 81 6.92 -12.18 -10.13
CA ARG A 81 8.28 -12.73 -10.26
C ARG A 81 9.36 -11.65 -10.19
N GLU A 82 8.98 -10.39 -10.34
CA GLU A 82 9.86 -9.24 -10.33
C GLU A 82 10.08 -8.73 -8.91
N PRO A 83 11.17 -7.99 -8.65
CA PRO A 83 11.35 -7.30 -7.38
C PRO A 83 10.25 -6.25 -7.17
N PHE A 84 9.80 -6.16 -5.93
CA PHE A 84 8.92 -5.11 -5.44
C PHE A 84 9.78 -4.00 -4.84
N TYR A 85 9.48 -2.77 -5.23
CA TYR A 85 10.22 -1.58 -4.85
C TYR A 85 9.44 -0.73 -3.86
N SER A 86 10.16 0.08 -3.08
CA SER A 86 9.55 1.12 -2.26
C SER A 86 8.79 2.10 -3.14
N ILE A 87 7.75 2.71 -2.58
CA ILE A 87 7.07 3.86 -3.18
C ILE A 87 7.51 5.11 -2.42
N GLY A 88 8.16 6.02 -3.11
CA GLY A 88 8.54 7.33 -2.61
C GLY A 88 7.43 8.35 -2.85
N ASP A 89 7.34 9.32 -1.94
CA ASP A 89 6.46 10.47 -2.09
C ASP A 89 7.32 11.71 -2.36
N SER A 90 6.98 12.42 -3.44
CA SER A 90 7.67 13.65 -3.83
C SER A 90 7.10 14.88 -3.12
N LEU A 91 5.84 14.82 -2.67
CA LEU A 91 5.14 15.91 -2.00
C LEU A 91 4.26 15.38 -0.85
N GLY A 92 4.88 15.24 0.32
CA GLY A 92 4.21 14.73 1.51
C GLY A 92 5.12 13.75 2.22
N GLN A 93 4.54 12.83 2.97
CA GLN A 93 5.20 11.75 3.68
C GLN A 93 4.61 10.37 3.33
N GLY A 94 3.88 10.28 2.21
CA GLY A 94 3.18 9.09 1.76
C GLY A 94 1.83 8.86 2.42
N GLU A 95 1.18 9.93 2.93
CA GLU A 95 -0.18 9.83 3.49
C GLU A 95 -1.18 9.37 2.41
N ASP A 96 -0.97 9.79 1.17
CA ASP A 96 -1.75 9.40 0.01
C ASP A 96 -1.53 7.93 -0.41
N HIS A 97 -0.42 7.30 0.00
CA HIS A 97 -0.10 5.91 -0.34
C HIS A 97 -1.13 4.92 0.20
N CYS A 98 -1.94 5.31 1.19
CA CYS A 98 -3.04 4.48 1.65
C CYS A 98 -4.09 4.21 0.57
N GLN A 99 -4.13 5.00 -0.52
CA GLN A 99 -4.90 4.66 -1.72
C GLN A 99 -4.51 3.29 -2.28
N PHE A 100 -3.23 2.92 -2.25
CA PHE A 100 -2.76 1.63 -2.77
C PHE A 100 -3.30 0.45 -1.99
N VAL A 101 -3.83 0.67 -0.79
CA VAL A 101 -4.52 -0.35 0.02
C VAL A 101 -6.02 -0.05 0.15
N ASP A 102 -6.58 0.63 -0.84
CA ASP A 102 -8.01 0.94 -0.99
C ASP A 102 -8.58 1.92 0.05
N SER A 103 -7.74 2.63 0.79
CA SER A 103 -8.24 3.66 1.70
C SER A 103 -8.78 4.85 0.90
N TYR A 104 -9.98 5.30 1.26
CA TYR A 104 -10.54 6.55 0.75
C TYR A 104 -9.96 7.80 1.45
N ARG A 105 -9.31 7.66 2.61
CA ARG A 105 -8.61 8.75 3.30
C ARG A 105 -7.11 8.57 3.24
N ASP A 106 -6.43 9.70 3.37
CA ASP A 106 -5.01 9.72 3.59
C ASP A 106 -4.70 9.09 4.95
N GLY A 107 -3.60 8.35 5.00
CA GLY A 107 -3.21 7.54 6.14
C GLY A 107 -2.37 8.28 7.15
N ARG A 108 -2.19 7.64 8.30
CA ARG A 108 -1.12 8.00 9.23
C ARG A 108 0.16 7.30 8.79
N THR A 109 1.16 8.08 8.43
CA THR A 109 2.49 7.58 8.07
C THR A 109 3.28 7.26 9.34
N GLY A 110 4.31 6.42 9.19
CA GLY A 110 5.21 6.11 10.30
C GLY A 110 6.10 7.31 10.69
N PRO A 111 7.09 7.12 11.56
CA PRO A 111 8.12 8.12 11.81
C PRO A 111 8.71 8.62 10.49
N VAL A 112 8.82 9.94 10.37
CA VAL A 112 9.37 10.63 9.20
C VAL A 112 10.89 10.60 9.30
N ASP A 113 11.53 9.85 8.40
CA ASP A 113 12.97 9.97 8.18
C ASP A 113 13.18 11.09 7.14
N PHE A 114 13.87 12.16 7.53
CA PHE A 114 14.13 13.27 6.61
C PHE A 114 14.89 12.77 5.38
N SER A 115 14.30 12.99 4.19
CA SER A 115 14.76 12.47 2.89
C SER A 115 16.24 12.70 2.60
N ASN A 116 16.81 13.82 3.08
CA ASN A 116 18.21 14.19 2.89
C ASN A 116 19.21 13.19 3.51
N ASN A 117 18.78 12.35 4.46
CA ASN A 117 19.64 11.38 5.13
C ASN A 117 19.44 9.95 4.61
N LEU A 118 18.54 9.75 3.65
CA LEU A 118 18.27 8.44 3.08
C LEU A 118 19.10 8.22 1.81
N PRO A 119 19.67 7.02 1.62
CA PRO A 119 20.37 6.70 0.38
C PRO A 119 19.38 6.73 -0.80
N SER A 120 19.85 7.25 -1.94
CA SER A 120 19.10 7.16 -3.19
C SER A 120 18.83 5.70 -3.55
N ALA A 121 17.61 5.40 -3.93
CA ALA A 121 17.18 4.06 -4.27
C ALA A 121 16.25 4.11 -5.48
N GLN A 122 16.37 3.11 -6.36
CA GLN A 122 15.37 2.91 -7.40
C GLN A 122 14.03 2.50 -6.77
N GLY A 123 12.95 3.05 -7.27
CA GLY A 123 11.62 2.63 -6.91
C GLY A 123 10.51 3.37 -7.64
N TYR A 124 9.30 3.16 -7.14
CA TYR A 124 8.15 3.89 -7.63
C TYR A 124 8.04 5.21 -6.91
N TYR A 125 7.50 6.23 -7.57
CA TYR A 125 7.19 7.49 -6.91
C TYR A 125 6.04 8.21 -7.59
N ARG A 126 5.40 9.09 -6.82
CA ARG A 126 4.44 10.08 -7.28
C ARG A 126 4.44 11.26 -6.30
N ALA A 127 3.69 12.31 -6.59
CA ALA A 127 3.53 13.48 -5.75
C ALA A 127 2.11 13.61 -5.20
N TYR A 128 1.11 13.12 -5.93
CA TYR A 128 -0.28 13.30 -5.56
C TYR A 128 -1.08 12.01 -5.61
N ARG A 129 -2.17 12.00 -4.83
CA ARG A 129 -3.18 10.95 -4.90
C ARG A 129 -3.77 10.86 -6.30
N GLN A 130 -4.09 9.64 -6.73
CA GLN A 130 -4.56 9.32 -8.10
C GLN A 130 -3.56 9.61 -9.23
N GLU A 131 -2.41 10.19 -8.93
CA GLU A 131 -1.35 10.31 -9.93
C GLU A 131 -0.81 8.93 -10.29
N PRO A 132 -0.58 8.65 -11.59
CA PRO A 132 0.13 7.46 -12.01
C PRO A 132 1.52 7.40 -11.38
N VAL A 133 1.91 6.22 -10.91
CA VAL A 133 3.26 6.01 -10.40
C VAL A 133 4.28 5.99 -11.53
N THR A 134 5.40 6.69 -11.32
CA THR A 134 6.58 6.65 -12.20
C THR A 134 7.65 5.78 -11.54
N PHE A 135 8.53 5.16 -12.34
CA PHE A 135 9.67 4.39 -11.85
C PHE A 135 10.96 5.18 -12.09
N GLY A 136 11.85 5.24 -11.11
CA GLY A 136 13.13 5.98 -11.19
C GLY A 136 14.07 5.66 -10.05
#